data_AF-A0A378AYD0-F1
#
_entry.id   AF-A0A378AYD0-F1
#
_cell.length_a   1.000
_cell.length_b   1.000
_cell.length_c   1.000
_cell.angle_alpha   90.00
_cell.angle_beta   90.00
_cell.angle_gamma   90.00
#
_symmetry.space_group_name_H-M   'P 1'
#
loop_
_entity.id
_entity.type
_entity.pdbx_description
1 polymer ?
#
loop_
_entity_poly.entity_id
_entity_poly.type
_entity_poly.pdbx_seq_one_letter_code
_entity_poly.pdbx_strand_id
1 'polypeptide(L)'
;MYGFHFPLVQGTEVAIAFHEGDPDRPYIAHALHDSRHVDPVTEKNSTRNVIRTPANNKLRMEDKRGEEHIKLSTEYGGKTQLNLGHNVDASRKLRGEGFELRTDSWGGSGRGKDIHYCGQPA
;
A
#
# COMPACT_ATOMS: atom_id res chain seq x y z
N MET A 1 -23.14 -2.16 5.12
CA MET A 1 -22.53 -1.04 4.38
C MET A 1 -21.33 -1.60 3.64
N TYR A 2 -21.21 -1.37 2.33
CA TYR A 2 -20.13 -1.89 1.49
C TYR A 2 -19.41 -0.70 0.85
N GLY A 3 -18.07 -0.67 0.89
CA GLY A 3 -17.28 0.44 0.35
C GLY A 3 -15.89 0.54 0.97
N PHE A 4 -15.14 1.59 0.60
CA PHE A 4 -13.86 1.92 1.21
C PHE A 4 -14.06 2.81 2.44
N HIS A 5 -13.66 2.32 3.61
CA HIS A 5 -13.78 3.04 4.88
C HIS A 5 -12.39 3.20 5.51
N PHE A 6 -11.83 4.40 5.37
CA PHE A 6 -10.57 4.79 6.02
C PHE A 6 -10.88 5.86 7.07
N PRO A 7 -10.91 5.52 8.37
CA PRO A 7 -11.15 6.51 9.42
C PRO A 7 -10.08 7.59 9.38
N LEU A 8 -10.51 8.83 9.50
CA LEU A 8 -9.58 9.96 9.63
C LEU A 8 -8.95 9.95 11.03
N VAL A 9 -7.68 10.31 11.10
CA VAL A 9 -6.97 10.45 12.37
C VAL A 9 -7.13 11.87 12.89
N GLN A 10 -6.94 12.06 14.19
CA GLN A 10 -6.98 13.39 14.78
C GLN A 10 -5.95 14.30 14.09
N GLY A 11 -6.37 15.52 13.74
CA GLY A 11 -5.53 16.50 13.04
C GLY A 11 -5.50 16.35 11.51
N THR A 12 -6.23 15.38 10.92
CA THR A 12 -6.42 15.36 9.47
C THR A 12 -7.22 16.58 9.02
N GLU A 13 -6.63 17.37 8.12
CA GLU A 13 -7.32 18.48 7.47
C GLU A 13 -8.32 17.95 6.44
N VAL A 14 -9.50 18.56 6.39
CA VAL A 14 -10.60 18.12 5.52
C VAL A 14 -11.29 19.30 4.85
N ALA A 15 -11.78 19.07 3.64
CA ALA A 15 -12.74 19.94 2.99
C ALA A 15 -14.16 19.57 3.45
N ILE A 16 -14.87 20.51 4.04
CA ILE A 16 -16.28 20.37 4.42
C ILE A 16 -17.15 20.89 3.29
N ALA A 17 -18.16 20.11 2.94
CA ALA A 17 -19.24 20.51 2.04
C ALA A 17 -20.58 20.46 2.78
N PHE A 18 -21.60 21.05 2.19
CA PHE A 18 -22.91 21.23 2.81
C PHE A 18 -23.98 20.67 1.90
N HIS A 19 -24.88 19.85 2.44
CA HIS A 19 -25.98 19.28 1.65
C HIS A 19 -26.85 20.40 1.07
N GLU A 20 -26.95 20.48 -0.25
CA GLU A 20 -27.72 21.54 -0.95
C GLU A 20 -27.32 22.98 -0.55
N GLY A 21 -26.11 23.16 -0.01
CA GLY A 21 -25.65 24.45 0.51
C GLY A 21 -26.20 24.81 1.90
N ASP A 22 -26.90 23.91 2.58
CA ASP A 22 -27.41 24.10 3.93
C ASP A 22 -26.27 24.04 4.98
N PRO A 23 -25.89 25.18 5.60
CA PRO A 23 -24.81 25.25 6.57
C PRO A 23 -25.04 24.36 7.80
N ASP A 24 -26.29 24.00 8.11
CA ASP A 24 -26.63 23.15 9.24
C ASP A 24 -26.44 21.65 8.93
N ARG A 25 -26.11 21.29 7.69
CA ARG A 25 -25.93 19.90 7.23
C ARG A 25 -24.55 19.67 6.59
N PRO A 26 -23.46 19.87 7.35
CA PRO A 26 -22.11 19.63 6.87
C PRO A 26 -21.80 18.14 6.71
N TYR A 27 -20.94 17.81 5.77
CA TYR A 27 -20.30 16.50 5.63
C TYR A 27 -18.86 16.66 5.12
N ILE A 28 -18.03 15.65 5.41
CA ILE A 28 -16.64 15.61 4.94
C ILE A 28 -16.64 15.17 3.48
N ALA A 29 -16.16 16.03 2.58
CA ALA A 29 -16.07 15.73 1.16
C ALA A 29 -14.72 15.09 0.78
N HIS A 30 -13.62 15.63 1.32
CA HIS A 30 -12.26 15.17 1.00
C HIS A 30 -11.34 15.35 2.21
N ALA A 31 -10.37 14.44 2.36
CA ALA A 31 -9.19 14.68 3.19
C ALA A 31 -8.15 15.45 2.36
N LEU A 32 -7.45 16.38 3.00
CA LEU A 32 -6.45 17.24 2.37
C LEU A 32 -5.05 16.86 2.86
N HIS A 33 -4.07 17.13 2.01
CA HIS A 33 -2.65 17.00 2.31
C HIS A 33 -2.07 18.40 2.56
N ASP A 34 -1.18 18.52 3.55
CA ASP A 34 -0.48 19.76 3.86
C ASP A 34 1.05 19.56 3.79
N SER A 35 1.80 20.66 3.87
CA SER A 35 3.28 20.61 3.82
C SER A 35 3.91 19.82 4.98
N ARG A 36 3.19 19.59 6.09
CA ARG A 36 3.67 18.84 7.25
C ARG A 36 3.36 17.34 7.11
N HIS A 37 2.37 16.97 6.32
CA HIS A 37 1.95 15.60 6.01
C HIS A 37 2.14 15.32 4.52
N VAL A 38 3.42 15.16 4.13
CA VAL A 38 3.84 14.94 2.74
C VAL A 38 3.17 13.71 2.13
N ASP A 39 2.75 13.87 0.88
CA ASP A 39 2.16 12.81 0.09
C ASP A 39 3.07 11.58 -0.03
N PRO A 40 2.50 10.35 0.07
CA PRO A 40 3.23 9.13 -0.25
C PRO A 40 3.75 9.10 -1.70
N VAL A 41 3.09 9.83 -2.59
CA VAL A 41 3.40 9.94 -4.02
C VAL A 41 3.80 11.37 -4.30
N THR A 42 5.03 11.55 -4.76
CA THR A 42 5.62 12.85 -5.09
C THR A 42 6.12 12.81 -6.53
N GLU A 43 6.61 13.93 -7.06
CA GLU A 43 7.25 13.97 -8.38
C GLU A 43 8.41 12.96 -8.53
N LYS A 44 9.10 12.63 -7.43
CA LYS A 44 10.21 11.66 -7.42
C LYS A 44 9.74 10.19 -7.56
N ASN A 45 8.45 9.93 -7.51
CA ASN A 45 7.84 8.61 -7.60
C ASN A 45 6.42 8.66 -8.18
N SER A 46 6.24 9.47 -9.22
CA SER A 46 4.95 9.78 -9.85
C SER A 46 4.24 8.57 -10.48
N THR A 47 4.95 7.47 -10.71
CA THR A 47 4.41 6.21 -11.23
C THR A 47 3.90 5.26 -10.13
N ARG A 48 3.96 5.68 -8.86
CA ARG A 48 3.49 4.86 -7.73
C ARG A 48 2.08 5.20 -7.33
N ASN A 49 1.30 4.15 -7.08
CA ASN A 49 0.02 4.21 -6.40
C ASN A 49 0.18 3.57 -5.01
N VAL A 50 -0.22 4.26 -3.94
CA VAL A 50 0.00 3.79 -2.56
C VAL A 50 -1.24 4.01 -1.71
N ILE A 51 -1.76 2.92 -1.13
CA ILE A 51 -2.67 2.98 0.03
C ILE A 51 -1.84 2.63 1.26
N ARG A 52 -1.70 3.58 2.19
CA ARG A 52 -0.90 3.42 3.42
C ARG A 52 -1.68 3.86 4.64
N THR A 53 -1.66 3.03 5.68
CA THR A 53 -2.24 3.32 7.00
C THR A 53 -1.19 3.92 7.97
N PRO A 54 -1.61 4.54 9.09
CA PRO A 54 -0.68 5.07 10.10
C PRO A 54 0.28 4.02 10.69
N ALA A 55 -0.20 2.78 10.87
CA ALA A 55 0.63 1.65 11.31
C ALA A 55 1.55 1.09 10.19
N ASN A 56 1.67 1.80 9.08
CA ASN A 56 2.50 1.45 7.93
C ASN A 56 2.10 0.15 7.22
N ASN A 57 0.83 -0.29 7.35
CA ASN A 57 0.26 -1.26 6.42
C ASN A 57 0.13 -0.60 5.05
N LYS A 58 0.64 -1.28 4.01
CA LYS A 58 0.81 -0.71 2.67
C LYS A 58 0.31 -1.67 1.61
N LEU A 59 -0.50 -1.15 0.69
CA LEU A 59 -0.69 -1.69 -0.66
C LEU A 59 -0.07 -0.69 -1.63
N ARG A 60 0.98 -1.11 -2.33
CA ARG A 60 1.72 -0.29 -3.30
C ARG A 60 1.67 -0.95 -4.67
N MET A 61 1.42 -0.17 -5.71
CA MET A 61 1.53 -0.57 -7.11
C MET A 61 2.49 0.39 -7.80
N GLU A 62 3.47 -0.13 -8.53
CA GLU A 62 4.41 0.62 -9.34
C GLU A 62 4.08 0.39 -10.81
N ASP A 63 3.85 1.47 -11.55
CA ASP A 63 3.48 1.44 -12.97
C ASP A 63 4.63 1.90 -13.89
N LYS A 64 5.85 2.01 -13.35
CA LYS A 64 7.03 2.29 -14.17
C LYS A 64 7.26 1.13 -15.15
N ARG A 65 7.26 1.45 -16.45
CA ARG A 65 7.38 0.46 -17.54
C ARG A 65 8.65 -0.38 -17.41
N GLY A 66 8.49 -1.70 -17.43
CA GLY A 66 9.57 -2.67 -17.28
C GLY A 66 10.01 -2.91 -15.83
N GLU A 67 9.45 -2.18 -14.86
CA GLU A 67 9.73 -2.29 -13.43
C GLU A 67 8.44 -2.40 -12.61
N GLU A 68 7.36 -2.87 -13.24
CA GLU A 68 6.05 -2.99 -12.62
C GLU A 68 6.08 -3.97 -11.45
N HIS A 69 5.49 -3.56 -10.31
CA HIS A 69 5.35 -4.46 -9.16
C HIS A 69 4.22 -4.07 -8.23
N ILE A 70 3.69 -5.08 -7.52
CA ILE A 70 2.71 -4.91 -6.45
C ILE A 70 3.33 -5.36 -5.14
N LYS A 71 3.15 -4.57 -4.09
CA LYS A 71 3.58 -4.89 -2.72
C LYS A 71 2.42 -4.74 -1.75
N LEU A 72 2.13 -5.80 -1.02
CA LEU A 72 1.27 -5.80 0.16
C LEU A 72 2.14 -6.08 1.39
N SER A 73 2.19 -5.18 2.37
CA SER A 73 3.05 -5.35 3.54
C SER A 73 2.44 -4.81 4.82
N THR A 74 2.75 -5.49 5.93
CA THR A 74 2.53 -5.02 7.30
C THR A 74 3.85 -5.07 8.07
N GLU A 75 4.03 -4.21 9.07
CA GLU A 75 5.21 -4.28 9.95
C GLU A 75 5.13 -5.44 10.95
N TYR A 76 3.94 -6.02 11.16
CA TYR A 76 3.75 -7.13 12.09
C TYR A 76 4.58 -8.35 11.66
N GLY A 77 5.27 -8.96 12.63
CA GLY A 77 6.08 -10.16 12.43
C GLY A 77 7.35 -9.96 11.61
N GLY A 78 8.07 -8.85 11.83
CA GLY A 78 9.35 -8.55 11.17
C GLY A 78 9.23 -8.24 9.67
N LYS A 79 8.16 -7.52 9.30
CA LYS A 79 7.73 -7.25 7.91
C LYS A 79 7.22 -8.49 7.18
N THR A 80 5.96 -8.81 7.45
CA THR A 80 5.22 -9.75 6.63
C THR A 80 4.78 -9.07 5.33
N GLN A 81 5.18 -9.62 4.19
CA GLN A 81 4.95 -9.01 2.88
C GLN A 81 4.73 -10.04 1.77
N LEU A 82 3.85 -9.68 0.84
CA LEU A 82 3.69 -10.29 -0.48
C LEU A 82 4.16 -9.27 -1.52
N ASN A 83 5.13 -9.66 -2.35
CA ASN A 83 5.61 -8.84 -3.46
C ASN A 83 5.46 -9.62 -4.78
N LEU A 84 5.06 -8.93 -5.85
CA LEU A 84 4.80 -9.50 -7.17
C LEU A 84 5.45 -8.61 -8.23
N GLY A 85 6.14 -9.19 -9.22
CA GLY A 85 6.75 -8.48 -10.34
C GLY A 85 8.22 -8.12 -10.08
N HIS A 86 8.61 -6.90 -10.44
CA HIS A 86 9.96 -6.34 -10.26
C HIS A 86 10.20 -5.91 -8.81
N ASN A 87 10.58 -6.85 -7.94
CA ASN A 87 10.67 -6.60 -6.51
C ASN A 87 11.92 -5.77 -6.18
N VAL A 88 11.73 -4.61 -5.56
CA VAL A 88 12.83 -3.71 -5.18
C VAL A 88 13.07 -3.63 -3.67
N ASP A 89 14.29 -3.26 -3.29
CA ASP A 89 14.68 -2.94 -1.93
C ASP A 89 14.25 -1.51 -1.51
N ALA A 90 14.69 -1.07 -0.32
CA ALA A 90 14.42 0.28 0.18
C ALA A 90 15.08 1.40 -0.67
N SER A 91 16.19 1.08 -1.34
CA SER A 91 16.93 1.96 -2.24
C SER A 91 16.39 1.94 -3.67
N ARG A 92 15.29 1.22 -3.92
CA ARG A 92 14.68 0.99 -5.24
C ARG A 92 15.55 0.17 -6.20
N LYS A 93 16.54 -0.57 -5.69
CA LYS A 93 17.31 -1.53 -6.48
C LYS A 93 16.56 -2.84 -6.58
N LEU A 94 16.60 -3.46 -7.76
CA LEU A 94 16.07 -4.79 -7.98
C LEU A 94 16.70 -5.79 -7.00
N ARG A 95 15.85 -6.58 -6.34
CA ARG A 95 16.26 -7.66 -5.42
C ARG A 95 15.77 -9.03 -5.84
N GLY A 96 14.81 -9.10 -6.77
CA GLY A 96 14.26 -10.34 -7.28
C GLY A 96 13.06 -10.09 -8.18
N GLU A 97 12.71 -11.10 -8.96
CA GLU A 97 11.59 -11.05 -9.91
C GLU A 97 10.58 -12.17 -9.61
N GLY A 98 9.33 -11.99 -10.05
CA GLY A 98 8.26 -12.95 -9.81
C GLY A 98 7.52 -12.69 -8.50
N PHE A 99 7.21 -13.74 -7.73
CA PHE A 99 6.47 -13.60 -6.47
C PHE A 99 7.34 -13.92 -5.26
N GLU A 100 7.12 -13.19 -4.18
CA GLU A 100 7.75 -13.45 -2.89
C GLU A 100 6.74 -13.30 -1.77
N LEU A 101 6.62 -14.34 -0.95
CA LEU A 101 6.00 -14.27 0.36
C LEU A 101 7.09 -14.32 1.43
N ARG A 102 7.19 -13.28 2.25
CA ARG A 102 8.18 -13.17 3.34
C ARG A 102 7.50 -12.84 4.66
N THR A 103 7.95 -13.46 5.74
CA THR A 103 7.65 -13.10 7.13
C THR A 103 8.82 -13.53 8.02
N ASP A 104 9.08 -12.81 9.11
CA ASP A 104 10.03 -13.25 10.14
C ASP A 104 9.32 -14.04 11.26
N SER A 105 7.99 -14.21 11.15
CA SER A 105 7.15 -14.99 12.07
C SER A 105 6.74 -16.33 11.46
N TRP A 106 5.92 -17.09 12.19
CA TRP A 106 5.36 -18.35 11.70
C TRP A 106 4.54 -18.12 10.42
N GLY A 107 4.98 -18.71 9.32
CA GLY A 107 4.23 -18.81 8.08
C GLY A 107 3.43 -20.11 8.04
N GLY A 108 2.11 -20.02 7.88
CA GLY A 108 1.26 -21.16 7.59
C GLY A 108 0.96 -21.22 6.09
N SER A 109 1.29 -22.33 5.43
CA SER A 109 0.79 -22.63 4.10
C SER A 109 -0.23 -23.75 4.20
N GLY A 110 -1.52 -23.42 4.05
CA GLY A 110 -2.57 -24.42 3.96
C GLY A 110 -2.81 -24.79 2.50
N ARG A 111 -2.33 -25.96 2.04
CA ARG A 111 -2.88 -26.63 0.86
C ARG A 111 -2.92 -28.14 1.05
N GLY A 112 -4.08 -28.72 0.75
CA GLY A 112 -4.29 -30.17 0.65
C GLY A 112 -3.77 -30.80 -0.65
N LYS A 113 -3.03 -30.06 -1.50
CA LYS A 113 -2.24 -30.59 -2.63
C LYS A 113 -1.05 -29.66 -2.90
N ASP A 114 0.13 -30.26 -2.77
CA ASP A 114 1.49 -29.92 -3.20
C ASP A 114 1.85 -28.47 -3.52
N ILE A 115 2.86 -27.95 -2.80
CA ILE A 115 3.64 -26.77 -3.19
C ILE A 115 4.80 -27.27 -4.06
N HIS A 116 4.74 -27.02 -5.37
CA HIS A 116 5.82 -27.34 -6.29
C HIS A 116 6.73 -26.11 -6.46
N TYR A 117 7.92 -26.13 -5.86
CA TYR A 117 8.96 -25.15 -6.17
C TYR A 117 9.69 -25.62 -7.44
N CYS A 118 9.45 -24.95 -8.57
CA CYS A 118 10.30 -25.05 -9.76
C CYS A 118 11.14 -23.78 -9.83
N GLY A 119 12.34 -23.82 -9.26
CA GLY A 119 13.37 -22.82 -9.53
C GLY A 119 14.23 -23.31 -10.69
N GLN A 120 14.40 -22.48 -11.72
CA GLN A 120 15.60 -22.56 -12.55
C GLN A 120 16.54 -21.42 -12.15
N PRO A 121 17.83 -21.70 -11.93
CA PRO A 121 18.81 -20.67 -11.63
C PRO A 121 19.16 -19.90 -12.90
N ALA A 122 19.48 -18.62 -12.72
CA ALA A 122 20.46 -17.91 -13.53
C ALA A 122 21.39 -17.17 -12.57
#